data_AF-A0A1G7YBA2-F1
#
_entry.id   AF-A0A1G7YBA2-F1
#
_cell.length_a   1.000
_cell.length_b   1.000
_cell.length_c   1.000
_cell.angle_alpha   90.00
_cell.angle_beta   90.00
_cell.angle_gamma   90.00
#
_symmetry.space_group_name_H-M   'P 1'
#
loop_
_entity.id
_entity.type
_entity.pdbx_description
1 polymer ?
#
loop_
_entity_poly.entity_id
_entity_poly.type
_entity_poly.pdbx_seq_one_letter_code
_entity_poly.pdbx_strand_id
1 'polypeptide(L)'
;MNSVTKLIVALLSILSILLLSFTFFIDEDSELNQLIHYYDFGLCAVFLCDFFAQLIKRKKRWRYFVTYGWLDLLSSIPVMSEFSYIRILRVVRIIRILRAYKMIHAFIIKNKKASLYGLIVFMSTMILILSSSMVLYLEQDVGNIKTAEDALWWSYVTITTVGYGDYYPVTNAGKLAASILILNGIAIFGAIVSYINDKVNTVKKRSSMGE
;
A
#
# COMPACT_ATOMS: atom_id res chain seq x y z
N MET A 1 11.49 -9.69 -13.60
CA MET A 1 10.49 -9.25 -12.60
C MET A 1 9.18 -9.94 -12.92
N ASN A 2 8.55 -10.57 -11.94
CA ASN A 2 7.27 -11.23 -12.14
C ASN A 2 6.21 -10.17 -12.44
N SER A 3 5.30 -10.41 -13.38
CA SER A 3 4.23 -9.45 -13.74
C SER A 3 3.39 -9.03 -12.52
N VAL A 4 3.30 -9.88 -11.50
CA VAL A 4 2.58 -9.65 -10.24
C VAL A 4 3.11 -8.43 -9.49
N THR A 5 4.44 -8.34 -9.29
CA THR A 5 5.05 -7.24 -8.50
C THR A 5 4.83 -5.89 -9.17
N LYS A 6 4.88 -5.86 -10.51
CA LYS A 6 4.57 -4.64 -11.28
C LYS A 6 3.13 -4.20 -11.10
N LEU A 7 2.19 -5.14 -11.09
CA LEU A 7 0.78 -4.85 -10.88
C LEU A 7 0.53 -4.32 -9.46
N ILE A 8 1.10 -4.97 -8.43
CA ILE A 8 0.97 -4.52 -7.04
C ILE A 8 1.44 -3.07 -6.90
N VAL A 9 2.64 -2.78 -7.40
CA VAL A 9 3.20 -1.42 -7.34
C VAL A 9 2.33 -0.42 -8.10
N ALA A 10 1.75 -0.81 -9.24
CA ALA A 10 0.82 0.04 -9.99
C ALA A 10 -0.46 0.36 -9.22
N LEU A 11 -1.11 -0.66 -8.67
CA LEU A 11 -2.34 -0.52 -7.91
C LEU A 11 -2.12 0.30 -6.63
N LEU A 12 -1.05 0.02 -5.90
CA LEU A 12 -0.64 0.78 -4.72
C LEU A 12 -0.25 2.23 -5.06
N SER A 13 0.23 2.50 -6.29
CA SER A 13 0.48 3.88 -6.73
C SER A 13 -0.85 4.62 -6.95
N ILE A 14 -1.86 3.97 -7.53
CA ILE A 14 -3.19 4.54 -7.81
C ILE A 14 -3.91 4.91 -6.49
N LEU A 15 -4.13 3.93 -5.59
CA LEU A 15 -3.44 4.04 -4.32
C LEU A 15 -3.22 5.39 -3.67
N SER A 16 -1.93 5.62 -3.47
CA SER A 16 -1.36 6.86 -2.95
C SER A 16 -1.93 8.11 -3.61
N ILE A 17 -2.21 8.08 -4.92
CA ILE A 17 -2.76 9.24 -5.64
C ILE A 17 -4.19 9.54 -5.17
N LEU A 18 -5.02 8.53 -4.97
CA LEU A 18 -6.39 8.69 -4.49
C LEU A 18 -6.39 9.22 -3.05
N LEU A 19 -5.55 8.67 -2.17
CA LEU A 19 -5.41 9.16 -0.79
C LEU A 19 -5.02 10.63 -0.74
N LEU A 20 -3.99 11.00 -1.49
CA LEU A 20 -3.49 12.37 -1.56
C LEU A 20 -4.45 13.33 -2.27
N SER A 21 -5.38 12.81 -3.06
CA SER A 21 -6.47 13.62 -3.63
C SER A 21 -7.57 13.84 -2.60
N PHE A 22 -7.80 12.87 -1.71
CA PHE A 22 -8.80 12.96 -0.65
C PHE A 22 -8.40 13.97 0.44
N THR A 23 -7.10 14.11 0.74
CA THR A 23 -6.60 15.14 1.68
C THR A 23 -6.92 16.57 1.26
N PHE A 24 -7.25 16.83 -0.01
CA PHE A 24 -7.68 18.16 -0.46
C PHE A 24 -9.05 18.57 0.09
N PHE A 25 -9.88 17.61 0.51
CA PHE A 25 -11.24 17.84 1.00
C PHE A 25 -11.31 17.87 2.54
N ILE A 26 -10.22 17.55 3.22
CA ILE A 26 -10.16 17.44 4.69
C ILE A 26 -9.30 18.59 5.23
N ASP A 27 -9.65 19.09 6.42
CA ASP A 27 -8.84 20.09 7.11
C ASP A 27 -7.42 19.60 7.39
N GLU A 28 -6.44 20.47 7.11
CA GLU A 28 -5.01 20.15 7.14
C GLU A 28 -4.54 19.72 8.53
N ASP A 29 -5.14 20.27 9.58
CA ASP A 29 -4.81 20.02 10.99
C ASP A 29 -5.52 18.80 11.61
N SER A 30 -6.35 18.09 10.84
CA SER A 30 -7.10 16.95 11.36
C SER A 30 -6.22 15.70 11.55
N GLU A 31 -6.52 14.92 12.59
CA GLU A 31 -5.93 13.59 12.83
C GLU A 31 -6.13 12.64 11.64
N LEU A 32 -7.25 12.80 10.93
CA LEU A 32 -7.54 12.03 9.72
C LEU A 32 -6.54 12.36 8.59
N ASN A 33 -6.18 13.62 8.42
CA ASN A 33 -5.18 14.03 7.44
C ASN A 33 -3.79 13.47 7.80
N GLN A 34 -3.40 13.55 9.08
CA GLN A 34 -2.14 12.98 9.57
C GLN A 34 -2.07 11.46 9.34
N LEU A 35 -3.16 10.74 9.62
CA LEU A 35 -3.28 9.30 9.36
C LEU A 35 -3.06 8.96 7.88
N ILE A 36 -3.65 9.75 6.96
CA ILE A 36 -3.45 9.56 5.53
C ILE A 36 -1.99 9.83 5.11
N HIS A 37 -1.34 10.83 5.70
CA HIS A 37 0.08 11.12 5.46
C HIS A 37 0.99 9.98 5.93
N TYR A 38 0.71 9.36 7.07
CA TYR A 38 1.43 8.17 7.51
C TYR A 38 1.27 6.98 6.56
N TYR A 39 0.06 6.77 6.02
CA TYR A 39 -0.15 5.77 4.98
C TYR A 39 0.60 6.08 3.67
N ASP A 40 0.60 7.33 3.20
CA ASP A 40 1.39 7.72 2.02
C ASP A 40 2.89 7.49 2.26
N PHE A 41 3.39 7.84 3.43
CA PHE A 41 4.79 7.59 3.82
C PHE A 41 5.13 6.10 3.78
N GLY A 42 4.27 5.25 4.36
CA GLY A 42 4.44 3.80 4.33
C GLY A 42 4.45 3.24 2.90
N LEU A 43 3.51 3.67 2.05
CA LEU A 43 3.46 3.28 0.63
C LEU A 43 4.72 3.72 -0.12
N CYS A 44 5.20 4.95 0.13
CA CYS A 44 6.44 5.47 -0.46
C CYS A 44 7.66 4.64 -0.05
N ALA A 45 7.77 4.26 1.23
CA ALA A 45 8.83 3.40 1.71
C ALA A 45 8.82 2.03 1.01
N VAL A 46 7.63 1.45 0.77
CA VAL A 46 7.50 0.20 -0.01
C VAL A 46 7.99 0.39 -1.45
N PHE A 47 7.66 1.51 -2.12
CA PHE A 47 8.16 1.80 -3.46
C PHE A 47 9.66 2.03 -3.51
N LEU A 48 10.21 2.67 -2.47
CA LEU A 48 11.65 2.90 -2.34
C LEU A 48 12.40 1.57 -2.18
N CYS A 49 11.89 0.69 -1.33
CA CYS A 49 12.41 -0.67 -1.16
C CYS A 49 12.37 -1.46 -2.47
N ASP A 50 11.26 -1.39 -3.23
CA ASP A 50 11.16 -2.03 -4.54
C ASP A 50 12.18 -1.46 -5.53
N PHE A 51 12.37 -0.13 -5.55
CA PHE A 51 13.36 0.52 -6.39
C PHE A 51 14.79 0.03 -6.11
N PHE A 52 15.20 -0.01 -4.83
CA PHE A 52 16.51 -0.50 -4.45
C PHE A 52 16.70 -1.99 -4.77
N ALA A 53 15.68 -2.82 -4.52
CA ALA A 53 15.72 -4.24 -4.89
C ALA A 53 15.90 -4.42 -6.41
N GLN A 54 15.28 -3.57 -7.23
CA GLN A 54 15.46 -3.58 -8.68
C GLN A 54 16.85 -3.10 -9.12
N LEU A 55 17.40 -2.10 -8.44
CA LEU A 55 18.73 -1.55 -8.73
C LEU A 55 19.82 -2.61 -8.49
N ILE A 56 19.72 -3.37 -7.40
CA ILE A 56 20.68 -4.42 -7.04
C ILE A 56 20.60 -5.60 -8.03
N LYS A 57 19.39 -6.01 -8.44
CA LYS A 57 19.18 -7.20 -9.29
C LYS A 57 19.62 -7.04 -10.76
N ARG A 58 19.80 -5.82 -11.29
CA ARG A 58 20.11 -5.62 -12.72
C ARG A 58 21.62 -5.48 -12.97
N LYS A 59 22.17 -6.31 -13.88
CA LYS A 59 23.60 -6.29 -14.27
C LYS A 59 24.11 -4.97 -14.87
N LYS A 60 23.25 -4.13 -15.49
CA LYS A 60 23.63 -2.81 -16.08
C LYS A 60 22.91 -1.66 -15.34
N ARG A 61 23.35 -1.41 -14.10
CA ARG A 61 22.74 -0.50 -13.11
C ARG A 61 22.60 0.94 -13.63
N TRP A 62 23.66 1.46 -14.25
CA TRP A 62 23.74 2.83 -14.74
C TRP A 62 22.80 3.17 -15.90
N ARG A 63 22.66 2.27 -16.89
CA ARG A 63 21.75 2.48 -18.02
C ARG A 63 20.28 2.44 -17.57
N TYR A 64 19.95 1.63 -16.55
CA TYR A 64 18.60 1.62 -15.97
C TYR A 64 18.28 2.92 -15.23
N PHE A 65 19.23 3.42 -14.42
CA PHE A 65 19.05 4.65 -13.64
C PHE A 65 18.79 5.88 -14.53
N VAL A 66 19.62 6.07 -15.57
CA VAL A 66 19.53 7.22 -16.48
C VAL A 66 18.29 7.19 -17.37
N THR A 67 17.84 6.01 -17.81
CA THR A 67 16.66 5.93 -18.69
C THR A 67 15.32 5.97 -17.92
N TYR A 68 15.23 5.32 -16.74
CA TYR A 68 13.95 5.16 -16.04
C TYR A 68 14.02 5.22 -14.51
N GLY A 69 15.18 4.93 -13.90
CA GLY A 69 15.29 4.82 -12.45
C GLY A 69 15.15 6.14 -11.70
N TRP A 70 15.47 7.27 -12.33
CA TRP A 70 15.31 8.59 -11.70
C TRP A 70 13.83 8.94 -11.42
N LEU A 71 12.89 8.53 -12.29
CA LEU A 71 11.45 8.70 -12.09
C LEU A 71 10.92 7.82 -10.95
N ASP A 72 11.41 6.58 -10.85
CA ASP A 72 11.04 5.65 -9.77
C ASP A 72 11.58 6.15 -8.41
N LEU A 73 12.80 6.69 -8.38
CA LEU A 73 13.39 7.29 -7.18
C LEU A 73 12.59 8.53 -6.74
N LEU A 74 12.34 9.46 -7.67
CA LEU A 74 11.65 10.72 -7.35
C LEU A 74 10.19 10.52 -6.95
N SER A 75 9.53 9.47 -7.46
CA SER A 75 8.17 9.10 -7.03
C SER A 75 8.10 8.39 -5.68
N SER A 76 9.21 7.84 -5.20
CA SER A 76 9.29 7.14 -3.91
C SER A 76 9.61 8.08 -2.73
N ILE A 77 9.81 9.37 -3.00
CA ILE A 77 10.00 10.38 -1.95
C ILE A 77 8.62 10.79 -1.44
N PRO A 78 8.34 10.58 -0.14
CA PRO A 78 7.09 11.02 0.47
C PRO A 78 7.04 12.54 0.51
N VAL A 79 5.84 13.10 0.32
CA VAL A 79 5.60 14.53 0.49
C VAL A 79 5.38 14.76 1.98
N MET A 80 6.46 14.95 2.74
CA MET A 80 6.35 15.35 4.15
C MET A 80 5.86 16.80 4.21
N SER A 81 4.75 17.02 4.92
CA SER A 81 4.05 18.30 5.04
C SER A 81 4.88 19.40 5.70
N GLU A 82 5.91 19.05 6.47
CA GLU A 82 6.79 20.04 7.13
C GLU A 82 7.64 20.87 6.17
N PHE A 83 7.78 20.44 4.92
CA PHE A 83 8.43 21.25 3.89
C PHE A 83 7.39 22.06 3.11
N SER A 84 6.91 23.16 3.71
CA SER A 84 6.04 24.17 3.09
C SER A 84 6.70 24.98 1.95
N TYR A 85 7.58 24.37 1.14
CA TYR A 85 8.09 24.95 -0.12
C TYR A 85 7.17 24.54 -1.30
N ILE A 86 6.04 25.25 -1.32
CA ILE A 86 4.74 25.04 -2.01
C ILE A 86 4.76 25.09 -3.56
N ARG A 87 5.72 24.48 -4.26
CA ARG A 87 5.61 24.37 -5.74
C ARG A 87 6.09 23.07 -6.36
N ILE A 88 7.15 22.48 -5.82
CA ILE A 88 7.77 21.27 -6.36
C ILE A 88 6.89 20.03 -6.10
N LEU A 89 6.15 20.02 -5.00
CA LEU A 89 5.27 18.91 -4.59
C LEU A 89 4.11 18.64 -5.58
N ARG A 90 3.64 19.67 -6.33
CA ARG A 90 2.66 19.47 -7.41
C ARG A 90 3.22 18.67 -8.58
N VAL A 91 4.52 18.82 -8.87
CA VAL A 91 5.19 18.09 -9.95
C VAL A 91 5.37 16.61 -9.57
N VAL A 92 5.60 16.31 -8.29
CA VAL A 92 5.67 14.92 -7.79
C VAL A 92 4.37 14.15 -8.06
N ARG A 93 3.19 14.80 -7.92
CA ARG A 93 1.89 14.19 -8.28
C ARG A 93 1.82 13.81 -9.77
N ILE A 94 2.27 14.69 -10.67
CA ILE A 94 2.27 14.44 -12.13
C ILE A 94 3.19 13.26 -12.46
N ILE A 95 4.34 13.16 -11.79
CA ILE A 95 5.29 12.07 -11.97
C ILE A 95 4.71 10.72 -11.52
N ARG A 96 3.94 10.69 -10.41
CA ARG A 96 3.21 9.49 -9.97
C ARG A 96 2.13 9.07 -10.99
N ILE A 97 1.40 10.02 -11.59
CA ILE A 97 0.36 9.76 -12.61
C ILE A 97 0.98 9.16 -13.90
N LEU A 98 2.09 9.73 -14.39
CA LEU A 98 2.80 9.21 -15.57
C LEU A 98 3.29 7.77 -15.36
N ARG A 99 3.71 7.43 -14.14
CA ARG A 99 4.12 6.06 -13.77
C ARG A 99 2.91 5.11 -13.77
N ALA A 100 1.78 5.50 -13.19
CA ALA A 100 0.55 4.71 -13.16
C ALA A 100 0.07 4.38 -14.60
N TYR A 101 0.03 5.39 -15.48
CA TYR A 101 -0.34 5.22 -16.89
C TYR A 101 0.56 4.18 -17.59
N LYS A 102 1.88 4.30 -17.45
CA LYS A 102 2.84 3.37 -18.06
C LYS A 102 2.72 1.95 -17.52
N MET A 103 2.45 1.80 -16.22
CA MET A 103 2.30 0.48 -15.60
C MET A 103 1.01 -0.22 -16.00
N ILE A 104 -0.11 0.52 -16.11
CA ILE A 104 -1.38 -0.01 -16.64
C ILE A 104 -1.18 -0.50 -18.09
N HIS A 105 -0.50 0.29 -18.92
CA HIS A 105 -0.20 -0.09 -20.29
C HIS A 105 0.68 -1.36 -20.38
N ALA A 106 1.63 -1.53 -19.46
CA ALA A 106 2.45 -2.74 -19.37
C ALA A 106 1.68 -3.96 -18.84
N PHE A 107 0.57 -3.75 -18.13
CA PHE A 107 -0.26 -4.80 -17.52
C PHE A 107 -1.30 -5.38 -18.49
N ILE A 108 -1.98 -4.52 -19.28
CA ILE A 108 -2.99 -4.93 -20.29
C ILE A 108 -2.44 -6.01 -21.24
N ILE A 109 -1.12 -6.06 -21.43
CA ILE A 109 -0.45 -6.91 -22.41
C ILE A 109 -0.07 -8.30 -21.82
N LYS A 110 -0.04 -8.53 -20.50
CA LYS A 110 0.50 -9.78 -19.92
C LYS A 110 -0.20 -10.30 -18.63
N ASN A 111 -1.02 -11.34 -18.81
CA ASN A 111 -1.40 -12.42 -17.87
C ASN A 111 -2.58 -12.23 -16.89
N LYS A 112 -3.55 -13.17 -16.98
CA LYS A 112 -4.78 -13.25 -16.15
C LYS A 112 -4.57 -13.80 -14.72
N LYS A 113 -3.63 -14.72 -14.48
CA LYS A 113 -3.46 -15.37 -13.16
C LYS A 113 -2.55 -14.62 -12.18
N ALA A 114 -1.58 -13.86 -12.70
CA ALA A 114 -0.74 -12.95 -11.92
C ALA A 114 -1.51 -11.75 -11.34
N SER A 115 -2.75 -11.54 -11.82
CA SER A 115 -3.65 -10.46 -11.41
C SER A 115 -4.22 -10.64 -10.00
N LEU A 116 -4.55 -11.88 -9.63
CA LEU A 116 -5.34 -12.15 -8.42
C LEU A 116 -4.60 -11.77 -7.13
N TYR A 117 -3.36 -12.22 -6.96
CA TYR A 117 -2.57 -11.88 -5.76
C TYR A 117 -2.32 -10.37 -5.66
N GLY A 118 -2.12 -9.69 -6.79
CA GLY A 118 -1.95 -8.24 -6.79
C GLY A 118 -3.22 -7.48 -6.42
N LEU A 119 -4.37 -7.98 -6.88
CA LEU A 119 -5.68 -7.45 -6.52
C LEU A 119 -5.98 -7.66 -5.04
N ILE A 120 -5.67 -8.84 -4.48
CA ILE A 120 -5.87 -9.11 -3.04
C ILE A 120 -5.06 -8.13 -2.20
N VAL A 121 -3.76 -7.98 -2.46
CA VAL A 121 -2.91 -7.01 -1.72
C VAL A 121 -3.45 -5.59 -1.82
N PHE A 122 -3.92 -5.18 -3.01
CA PHE A 122 -4.52 -3.87 -3.20
C PHE A 122 -5.81 -3.67 -2.41
N MET A 123 -6.78 -4.59 -2.54
CA MET A 123 -8.05 -4.53 -1.82
C MET A 123 -7.83 -4.57 -0.31
N SER A 124 -6.87 -5.36 0.14
CA SER A 124 -6.51 -5.44 1.54
C SER A 124 -5.91 -4.17 2.08
N THR A 125 -5.08 -3.48 1.29
CA THR A 125 -4.55 -2.17 1.64
C THR A 125 -5.66 -1.11 1.62
N MET A 126 -6.61 -1.16 0.67
CA MET A 126 -7.81 -0.28 0.70
C MET A 126 -8.55 -0.44 2.02
N ILE A 127 -8.91 -1.68 2.37
CA ILE A 127 -9.74 -1.98 3.52
C ILE A 127 -9.05 -1.54 4.80
N LEU A 128 -7.74 -1.78 4.92
CA LEU A 128 -6.97 -1.32 6.07
C LEU A 128 -7.08 0.19 6.26
N ILE A 129 -6.84 0.97 5.20
CA ILE A 129 -6.86 2.43 5.28
C ILE A 129 -8.27 2.94 5.56
N LEU A 130 -9.28 2.44 4.83
CA LEU A 130 -10.67 2.85 5.00
C LEU A 130 -11.20 2.51 6.40
N SER A 131 -10.95 1.29 6.90
CA SER A 131 -11.39 0.89 8.24
C SER A 131 -10.68 1.68 9.34
N SER A 132 -9.36 1.91 9.21
CA SER A 132 -8.59 2.71 10.17
C SER A 132 -9.06 4.17 10.21
N SER A 133 -9.24 4.79 9.03
CA SER A 133 -9.78 6.15 8.90
C SER A 133 -11.20 6.29 9.42
N MET A 134 -12.08 5.33 9.12
CA MET A 134 -13.46 5.33 9.59
C MET A 134 -13.53 5.17 11.11
N VAL A 135 -12.72 4.28 11.68
CA VAL A 135 -12.66 4.08 13.13
C VAL A 135 -12.11 5.31 13.83
N LEU A 136 -11.04 5.92 13.32
CA LEU A 136 -10.54 7.18 13.88
C LEU A 136 -11.64 8.25 13.89
N TYR A 137 -12.30 8.48 12.76
CA TYR A 137 -13.36 9.48 12.65
C TYR A 137 -14.54 9.24 13.61
N LEU A 138 -14.93 7.98 13.82
CA LEU A 138 -16.07 7.62 14.66
C LEU A 138 -15.75 7.56 16.16
N GLU A 139 -14.52 7.22 16.52
CA GLU A 139 -14.12 6.96 17.89
C GLU A 139 -13.39 8.14 18.54
N GLN A 140 -12.99 9.16 17.76
CA GLN A 140 -12.18 10.30 18.24
C GLN A 140 -12.75 10.97 19.49
N ASP A 141 -14.07 11.13 19.56
CA ASP A 141 -14.76 11.83 20.65
C ASP A 141 -15.30 10.91 21.76
N VAL A 142 -15.37 9.59 21.52
CA VAL A 142 -16.14 8.65 22.36
C VAL A 142 -15.28 7.51 22.92
N GLY A 143 -14.24 7.12 22.19
CA GLY A 143 -13.39 5.96 22.48
C GLY A 143 -12.01 6.31 23.00
N ASN A 144 -11.14 5.30 22.98
CA ASN A 144 -9.71 5.43 23.30
C ASN A 144 -8.83 5.68 22.07
N ILE A 145 -9.38 5.58 20.85
CA ILE A 145 -8.68 5.89 19.60
C ILE A 145 -8.90 7.37 19.30
N LYS A 146 -7.91 8.21 19.61
CA LYS A 146 -8.05 9.68 19.48
C LYS A 146 -7.12 10.29 18.44
N THR A 147 -5.96 9.69 18.26
CA THR A 147 -4.91 10.18 17.38
C THR A 147 -4.71 9.30 16.16
N ALA A 148 -4.07 9.85 15.13
CA ALA A 148 -3.63 9.10 13.96
C ALA A 148 -2.75 7.89 14.36
N GLU A 149 -1.87 8.06 15.34
CA GLU A 149 -0.97 7.03 15.84
C GLU A 149 -1.75 5.88 16.51
N ASP A 150 -2.75 6.20 17.33
CA ASP A 150 -3.62 5.21 17.96
C ASP A 150 -4.34 4.35 16.91
N ALA A 151 -4.89 5.01 15.87
CA ALA A 151 -5.61 4.33 14.79
C ALA A 151 -4.69 3.47 13.91
N LEU A 152 -3.45 3.92 13.67
CA LEU A 152 -2.44 3.12 12.96
C LEU A 152 -2.06 1.89 13.76
N TRP A 153 -1.69 2.08 15.02
CA TRP A 153 -1.29 0.99 15.90
C TRP A 153 -2.41 -0.04 16.03
N TRP A 154 -3.62 0.42 16.32
CA TRP A 154 -4.80 -0.43 16.41
C TRP A 154 -5.04 -1.23 15.13
N SER A 155 -5.03 -0.57 13.96
CA SER A 155 -5.29 -1.24 12.69
C SER A 155 -4.22 -2.27 12.34
N TYR A 156 -2.95 -1.99 12.66
CA TYR A 156 -1.83 -2.90 12.47
C TYR A 156 -1.93 -4.14 13.37
N VAL A 157 -2.16 -3.95 14.66
CA VAL A 157 -2.33 -5.04 15.64
C VAL A 157 -3.57 -5.89 15.33
N THR A 158 -4.63 -5.27 14.80
CA THR A 158 -5.88 -5.95 14.44
C THR A 158 -5.74 -6.76 13.15
N ILE A 159 -5.18 -6.19 12.08
CA ILE A 159 -5.04 -6.90 10.80
C ILE A 159 -4.05 -8.07 10.90
N THR A 160 -3.03 -7.94 11.76
CA THR A 160 -2.07 -9.01 12.07
C THR A 160 -2.60 -10.03 13.07
N THR A 161 -3.86 -9.89 13.48
CA THR A 161 -4.56 -10.78 14.42
C THR A 161 -3.89 -10.90 15.78
N VAL A 162 -3.09 -9.92 16.21
CA VAL A 162 -2.45 -9.91 17.53
C VAL A 162 -3.46 -9.49 18.61
N GLY A 163 -4.13 -8.35 18.40
CA GLY A 163 -5.24 -7.90 19.23
C GLY A 163 -4.91 -7.67 20.72
N TYR A 164 -3.96 -6.78 21.03
CA TYR A 164 -3.61 -6.46 22.42
C TYR A 164 -4.78 -5.95 23.27
N GLY A 165 -5.76 -5.26 22.64
CA GLY A 165 -6.95 -4.75 23.32
C GLY A 165 -6.74 -3.45 24.10
N ASP A 166 -5.60 -2.80 23.91
CA ASP A 166 -5.26 -1.46 24.40
C ASP A 166 -6.09 -0.36 23.71
N TYR A 167 -6.30 -0.51 22.41
CA TYR A 167 -7.18 0.33 21.58
C TYR A 167 -8.27 -0.51 20.92
N TYR A 168 -9.52 -0.03 20.90
CA TYR A 168 -10.62 -0.72 20.26
C TYR A 168 -11.84 0.19 20.04
N PRO A 169 -12.60 0.00 18.95
CA PRO A 169 -13.80 0.79 18.72
C PRO A 169 -14.92 0.41 19.69
N VAL A 170 -15.57 1.42 20.27
CA VAL A 170 -16.72 1.24 21.17
C VAL A 170 -18.06 1.46 20.47
N THR A 171 -18.09 2.27 19.40
CA THR A 171 -19.30 2.57 18.64
C THR A 171 -19.74 1.40 17.77
N ASN A 172 -21.05 1.31 17.47
CA ASN A 172 -21.60 0.25 16.62
C ASN A 172 -21.02 0.33 15.19
N ALA A 173 -20.88 1.53 14.64
CA ALA A 173 -20.31 1.74 13.32
C ALA A 173 -18.80 1.45 13.29
N GLY A 174 -18.06 1.81 14.34
CA GLY A 174 -16.64 1.48 14.49
C GLY A 174 -16.41 -0.02 14.58
N LYS A 175 -17.24 -0.75 15.34
CA LYS A 175 -17.21 -2.22 15.41
C LYS A 175 -17.50 -2.89 14.07
N LEU A 176 -18.41 -2.33 13.27
CA LEU A 176 -18.68 -2.83 11.92
C LEU A 176 -17.44 -2.65 11.01
N ALA A 177 -16.82 -1.47 11.03
CA ALA A 177 -15.60 -1.20 10.27
C ALA A 177 -14.43 -2.10 10.71
N ALA A 178 -14.30 -2.35 12.01
CA ALA A 178 -13.31 -3.29 12.57
C ALA A 178 -13.58 -4.74 12.17
N SER A 179 -14.84 -5.17 12.13
CA SER A 179 -15.20 -6.53 11.69
C SER A 179 -14.76 -6.79 10.25
N ILE A 180 -14.93 -5.79 9.37
CA ILE A 180 -14.45 -5.85 7.99
C ILE A 180 -12.91 -5.96 7.94
N LEU A 181 -12.20 -5.21 8.79
CA LEU A 181 -10.75 -5.26 8.89
C LEU A 181 -10.23 -6.63 9.36
N ILE A 182 -10.89 -7.23 10.36
CA ILE A 182 -10.54 -8.55 10.88
C ILE A 182 -10.71 -9.62 9.80
N LEU A 183 -11.83 -9.62 9.07
CA LEU A 183 -12.06 -10.53 7.95
C LEU A 183 -10.99 -10.37 6.85
N ASN A 184 -10.59 -9.14 6.59
CA ASN A 184 -9.51 -8.85 5.64
C ASN A 184 -8.16 -9.41 6.10
N GLY A 185 -7.82 -9.32 7.40
CA GLY A 185 -6.60 -9.92 7.95
C GLY A 185 -6.51 -11.43 7.69
N ILE A 186 -7.62 -12.14 7.94
CA ILE A 186 -7.73 -13.58 7.67
C ILE A 186 -7.56 -13.87 6.17
N ALA A 187 -8.19 -13.07 5.30
CA ALA A 187 -8.11 -13.24 3.85
C ALA A 187 -6.66 -13.07 3.32
N ILE A 188 -5.92 -12.10 3.83
CA ILE A 188 -4.51 -11.87 3.46
C ILE A 188 -3.64 -13.03 3.88
N PHE A 189 -3.80 -13.51 5.12
CA PHE A 189 -3.03 -14.63 5.63
C PHE A 189 -3.21 -15.88 4.74
N GLY A 190 -4.46 -16.20 4.39
CA GLY A 190 -4.77 -17.28 3.45
C GLY A 190 -4.16 -17.07 2.06
N ALA A 191 -4.19 -15.85 1.54
CA ALA A 191 -3.61 -15.52 0.24
C ALA A 191 -2.08 -15.68 0.21
N ILE A 192 -1.38 -15.30 1.28
CA ILE A 192 0.08 -15.47 1.41
C ILE A 192 0.44 -16.95 1.45
N VAL A 193 -0.25 -17.75 2.27
CA VAL A 193 -0.04 -19.20 2.34
C VAL A 193 -0.25 -19.86 0.98
N SER A 194 -1.35 -19.51 0.30
CA SER A 194 -1.66 -20.01 -1.05
C SER A 194 -0.58 -19.65 -2.06
N TYR A 195 -0.10 -18.39 -2.04
CA TYR A 195 0.98 -17.93 -2.93
C TYR A 195 2.28 -18.72 -2.75
N ILE A 196 2.67 -18.96 -1.50
CA ILE A 196 3.87 -19.74 -1.18
C ILE A 196 3.71 -21.18 -1.65
N ASN A 197 2.55 -21.80 -1.38
CA ASN A 197 2.26 -23.17 -1.80
C ASN A 197 2.29 -23.33 -3.32
N ASP A 198 1.66 -22.41 -4.07
CA ASP A 198 1.72 -22.36 -5.54
C ASP A 198 3.17 -22.29 -6.05
N LYS A 199 4.01 -21.49 -5.39
CA LYS A 199 5.43 -21.38 -5.74
C LYS A 199 6.20 -22.67 -5.48
N VAL A 200 6.01 -23.29 -4.32
CA VAL A 200 6.65 -24.57 -3.96
C VAL A 200 6.24 -25.66 -4.95
N ASN A 201 4.95 -25.78 -5.25
CA ASN A 201 4.43 -26.76 -6.21
C ASN A 201 4.97 -26.54 -7.63
N THR A 202 5.12 -25.27 -8.04
CA THR A 202 5.73 -24.93 -9.34
C THR A 202 7.20 -25.36 -9.42
N VAL A 203 7.96 -25.20 -8.33
CA VAL A 203 9.36 -25.63 -8.26
C VAL A 203 9.45 -27.16 -8.30
N LYS A 204 8.64 -27.86 -7.49
CA LYS A 204 8.60 -29.32 -7.43
C LYS A 204 8.22 -29.96 -8.78
N LYS A 205 7.28 -29.36 -9.51
CA LYS A 205 6.91 -29.81 -10.86
C LYS A 205 8.02 -29.62 -11.90
N ARG A 206 8.86 -28.58 -11.74
CA ARG A 206 10.00 -28.34 -12.62
C ARG A 206 11.16 -29.29 -12.35
N SER A 207 11.40 -29.66 -11.09
CA SER A 207 12.43 -30.65 -10.76
C SER A 207 12.06 -32.05 -11.25
N SER A 208 10.78 -32.45 -11.15
CA SER A 208 10.32 -33.77 -11.63
C SER A 208 10.22 -33.92 -13.16
N MET A 209 10.43 -32.85 -13.92
CA MET A 209 10.45 -32.85 -15.40
C MET A 209 11.87 -32.61 -15.95
N GLY A 210 12.85 -32.39 -15.07
CA GLY A 210 14.26 -32.22 -15.39
C GLY A 210 15.14 -33.41 -14.99
N GLU A 211 14.52 -34.48 -14.51
CA GLU A 211 15.04 -35.86 -14.45
C GLU A 211 14.35 -36.66 -15.56
#